data_AF-A0A848UEH2-F1
#
_entry.id   AF-A0A848UEH2-F1
#
_cell.length_a   1.000
_cell.length_b   1.000
_cell.length_c   1.000
_cell.angle_alpha   90.00
_cell.angle_beta   90.00
_cell.angle_gamma   90.00
#
_symmetry.space_group_name_H-M   'P 1'
#
loop_
_entity.id
_entity.type
_entity.pdbx_description
1 polymer ?
#
loop_
_entity_poly.entity_id
_entity_poly.type
_entity_poly.pdbx_seq_one_letter_code
_entity_poly.pdbx_strand_id
1 'polypeptide(L)' 'RVRNYRDYKATDFDLAFAQWIHGINRGVLLPPGLDEQWLISVMHDETAAMMYADVFQEFVGELTR' A
#
# COMPACT_ATOMS: atom_id res chain seq x y z
N ARG A 1 -14.11 -2.59 13.00
CA ARG A 1 -14.66 -2.92 11.65
C ARG A 1 -15.11 -1.62 11.01
N VAL A 2 -14.57 -1.26 9.85
CA VAL A 2 -14.95 -0.07 9.07
C VAL A 2 -16.33 -0.28 8.47
N ARG A 3 -17.28 0.64 8.70
CA ARG A 3 -18.66 0.59 8.13
C ARG A 3 -19.06 1.87 7.41
N ASN A 4 -18.37 2.97 7.66
CA ASN A 4 -18.61 4.25 7.03
C ASN A 4 -17.30 5.04 6.87
N TYR A 5 -17.37 6.19 6.19
CA TYR A 5 -16.20 7.03 5.92
C TYR A 5 -15.52 7.58 7.18
N ARG A 6 -16.26 7.86 8.26
CA ARG A 6 -15.66 8.31 9.54
C ARG A 6 -14.86 7.19 10.20
N ASP A 7 -15.36 5.96 10.15
CA ASP A 7 -14.62 4.80 10.66
C ASP A 7 -13.32 4.59 9.87
N TYR A 8 -13.38 4.77 8.55
CA TYR A 8 -12.20 4.72 7.68
C TYR A 8 -11.20 5.83 8.05
N LYS A 9 -11.64 7.07 8.25
CA LYS A 9 -10.75 8.16 8.68
C LYS A 9 -10.10 7.93 10.05
N ALA A 10 -10.67 7.07 10.87
CA ALA A 10 -10.15 6.71 12.19
C ALA A 10 -9.22 5.49 12.16
N THR A 11 -8.93 4.91 10.99
CA THR A 11 -7.92 3.86 10.87
C THR A 11 -6.52 4.43 11.10
N ASP A 12 -5.58 3.52 11.39
CA ASP A 12 -4.23 3.86 11.80
C ASP A 12 -3.44 4.54 10.65
N PHE A 13 -3.19 5.84 10.82
CA PHE A 13 -2.43 6.65 9.88
C PHE A 13 -0.93 6.40 9.94
N ASP A 14 -0.40 6.02 11.11
CA ASP A 14 1.02 5.72 11.26
C ASP A 14 1.34 4.41 10.52
N LEU A 15 0.43 3.44 10.60
CA LEU A 15 0.53 2.20 9.83
C LEU A 15 0.44 2.45 8.31
N ALA A 16 -0.48 3.31 7.88
CA ALA A 16 -0.59 3.70 6.46
C ALA A 16 0.67 4.43 5.96
N PHE A 17 1.22 5.33 6.77
CA PHE A 17 2.47 6.01 6.45
C PHE A 17 3.66 5.04 6.40
N ALA A 18 3.73 4.08 7.32
CA ALA A 18 4.76 3.05 7.33
C ALA A 18 4.70 2.16 6.08
N GLN A 19 3.51 1.75 5.65
CA GLN A 19 3.29 1.02 4.39
C GLN A 19 3.81 1.84 3.20
N TRP A 20 3.48 3.13 3.15
CA TRP A 20 3.86 4.02 2.05
C TRP A 20 5.38 4.16 1.93
N ILE A 21 6.06 4.40 3.06
CA ILE A 21 7.53 4.48 3.10
C ILE A 21 8.17 3.13 2.79
N HIS A 22 7.58 2.01 3.23
CA HIS A 22 8.07 0.67 2.91
C HIS A 22 8.05 0.41 1.40
N GLY A 23 6.96 0.79 0.72
CA GLY A 23 6.82 0.71 -0.74
C GLY A 23 7.79 1.60 -1.50
N ILE A 24 7.94 2.87 -1.09
CA ILE A 24 8.88 3.82 -1.72
C ILE A 24 10.31 3.27 -1.71
N ASN A 25 10.73 2.70 -0.58
CA ASN A 25 12.06 2.12 -0.42
C ASN A 25 12.32 0.87 -1.29
N ARG A 26 11.29 0.36 -1.98
CA ARG A 26 11.32 -0.82 -2.87
C ARG A 26 10.90 -0.49 -4.30
N GLY A 27 10.85 0.80 -4.65
CA GLY A 27 10.55 1.24 -6.01
C GLY A 27 9.06 1.33 -6.35
N VAL A 28 8.18 1.24 -5.35
CA VAL A 28 6.73 1.41 -5.51
C VAL A 28 6.34 2.81 -5.04
N LEU A 29 5.91 3.67 -5.97
CA LEU A 29 5.43 5.02 -5.64
C LEU A 29 3.92 5.11 -5.86
N LEU A 30 3.17 5.19 -4.75
CA LEU A 30 1.74 5.47 -4.75
C LEU A 30 1.46 6.87 -4.18
N PRO A 31 0.31 7.48 -4.53
CA PRO A 31 -0.16 8.67 -3.81
C PRO A 31 -0.22 8.40 -2.30
N PRO A 32 0.26 9.32 -1.45
CA PRO A 32 0.18 9.14 0.00
C PRO A 32 -1.29 9.24 0.46
N GLY A 33 -1.72 8.35 1.36
CA GLY A 33 -3.08 8.36 1.87
C GLY A 33 -3.42 7.14 2.71
N LEU A 34 -4.64 7.14 3.26
CA LEU A 34 -5.21 5.97 3.93
C LEU A 34 -5.78 4.95 2.93
N ASP A 35 -6.18 5.42 1.74
CA ASP A 35 -6.65 4.59 0.64
C ASP A 35 -5.53 4.38 -0.35
N GLU A 36 -5.36 3.13 -0.75
CA GLU A 36 -4.50 2.81 -1.86
C GLU A 36 -5.28 2.86 -3.16
N GLN A 37 -4.76 3.65 -4.09
CA GLN A 37 -5.26 3.71 -5.46
C GLN A 37 -4.12 3.32 -6.40
N TRP A 38 -4.26 2.17 -7.04
CA TRP A 38 -3.27 1.69 -8.00
C TRP A 38 -3.67 2.15 -9.39
N LEU A 39 -2.78 2.92 -10.01
CA LEU A 39 -2.94 3.38 -11.38
C LEU A 39 -1.96 2.59 -12.25
N ILE A 40 -2.48 1.61 -12.99
CA ILE A 40 -1.69 0.79 -13.93
C ILE A 40 -1.91 1.31 -15.36
N SER A 41 -0.89 1.20 -16.19
CA SER A 41 -0.91 1.62 -17.60
C SER A 41 -0.51 0.47 -18.53
N VAL A 42 -0.75 0.62 -19.83
CA VAL A 42 -0.30 -0.33 -20.87
C VAL A 42 1.22 -0.60 -20.89
N MET A 43 2.02 0.30 -20.30
CA MET A 43 3.48 0.13 -20.17
C MET A 43 3.91 -0.76 -19.00
N HIS A 44 3.01 -1.10 -18.08
CA HIS A 44 3.32 -2.03 -16.99
C HIS A 44 3.14 -3.45 -17.52
N ASP A 45 4.23 -4.21 -17.57
CA ASP A 45 4.16 -5.65 -17.79
C ASP A 45 3.65 -6.37 -16.51
N GLU A 46 3.45 -7.67 -16.61
CA GLU A 46 2.94 -8.48 -15.51
C GLU A 46 3.83 -8.40 -14.27
N THR A 47 5.15 -8.42 -14.45
CA THR A 47 6.10 -8.29 -13.34
C THR A 47 5.98 -6.94 -12.64
N ALA A 48 5.92 -5.84 -13.40
CA ALA A 48 5.75 -4.50 -12.86
C ALA A 48 4.39 -4.33 -12.16
N ALA A 49 3.32 -4.93 -12.69
CA ALA A 49 2.01 -4.91 -12.07
C ALA A 49 1.97 -5.69 -10.74
N MET A 50 2.70 -6.82 -10.67
CA MET A 50 2.73 -7.67 -9.48
C MET A 50 3.75 -7.26 -8.43
N MET A 51 4.76 -6.45 -8.79
CA MET A 51 5.79 -5.95 -7.87
C MET A 51 5.20 -5.34 -6.59
N TYR A 52 4.09 -4.59 -6.72
CA TYR A 52 3.40 -4.07 -5.54
C TYR A 52 2.98 -5.19 -4.58
N ALA A 53 2.35 -6.25 -5.09
CA ALA A 53 1.75 -7.30 -4.26
C ALA A 53 2.82 -8.03 -3.44
N ASP A 54 3.99 -8.27 -4.06
CA ASP A 54 5.14 -8.87 -3.40
C ASP A 54 5.66 -7.98 -2.26
N VAL A 55 5.81 -6.67 -2.52
CA VAL A 55 6.26 -5.69 -1.53
C VAL A 55 5.24 -5.55 -0.38
N PHE A 56 3.94 -5.56 -0.68
CA PHE A 56 2.90 -5.53 0.34
C PHE A 56 2.92 -6.79 1.20
N GLN A 57 3.11 -7.97 0.59
CA GLN A 57 3.24 -9.22 1.33
C GLN A 57 4.46 -9.20 2.27
N GLU A 58 5.59 -8.67 1.82
CA GLU A 58 6.78 -8.46 2.66
C GLU A 58 6.45 -7.59 3.88
N PHE A 59 5.81 -6.43 3.66
CA PHE A 59 5.41 -5.51 4.73
C PHE A 59 4.51 -6.19 5.77
N VAL A 60 3.49 -6.92 5.34
CA VAL A 60 2.60 -7.68 6.25
C VAL A 60 3.40 -8.74 7.03
N GLY A 61 4.35 -9.40 6.37
CA GLY A 61 5.28 -10.32 7.02
C GLY A 61 6.06 -9.68 8.17
N GLU A 62 6.56 -8.46 8.00
CA GLU A 62 7.29 -7.74 9.06
C GLU A 62 6.39 -7.35 10.26
N LEU A 63 5.10 -7.10 10.04
CA LEU A 63 4.15 -6.72 11.09
C LEU A 63 3.64 -7.88 11.95
N THR A 64 3.81 -9.11 11.47
CA THR A 64 3.24 -10.32 12.09
C THR A 64 4.30 -11.23 12.73
N ARG A 65 5.56 -10.77 12.78
CA ARG A 65 6.64 -11.42 13.50
C ARG A 65 6.55 -11.25 15.01
#